data_AF-F1BMC2-F1
#
_entry.id   AF-F1BMC2-F1
#
_cell.length_a   1.000
_cell.length_b   1.000
_cell.length_c   1.000
_cell.angle_alpha   90.00
_cell.angle_beta   90.00
_cell.angle_gamma   90.00
#
_symmetry.space_group_name_H-M   'P 1'
#
loop_
_entity.id
_entity.type
_entity.pdbx_description
1 polymer ?
#
loop_
_entity_poly.entity_id
_entity_poly.type
_entity_poly.pdbx_seq_one_letter_code
_entity_poly.pdbx_strand_id
1 'polypeptide(L)'
;IRRGGFKETWCVESGGPEPGVGCAGRGIITSINMLESLGAYEESEQLDYAFYDVLGDVVCGGFAMPIRDGKAQEIYIVCSGEMMAL
;
A
#
# COMPACT_ATOMS: atom_id res chain seq x y z
N ILE A 1 -9.57 11.39 3.39
CA ILE A 1 -8.26 10.70 3.52
C ILE A 1 -7.50 10.65 2.21
N ARG A 2 -8.20 10.40 1.08
CA ARG A 2 -7.64 10.55 -0.27
C ARG A 2 -7.47 12.03 -0.61
N ARG A 3 -6.47 12.35 -1.43
CA ARG A 3 -6.19 13.66 -2.01
C ARG A 3 -6.13 13.53 -3.52
N GLY A 4 -6.57 14.57 -4.24
CA GLY A 4 -6.39 14.64 -5.68
C GLY A 4 -4.91 14.85 -6.02
N GLY A 5 -4.40 14.06 -6.96
CA GLY A 5 -3.06 14.10 -7.50
C GLY A 5 -3.04 14.57 -8.95
N PHE A 6 -1.93 14.28 -9.64
CA PHE A 6 -1.78 14.61 -11.06
C PHE A 6 -2.72 13.75 -11.92
N LYS A 7 -3.23 14.32 -13.02
CA LYS A 7 -4.11 13.62 -13.98
C LYS A 7 -5.22 12.80 -13.29
N GLU A 8 -5.96 13.43 -12.39
CA GLU A 8 -7.13 12.83 -11.72
C GLU A 8 -6.82 11.57 -10.91
N THR A 9 -5.56 11.36 -10.51
CA THR A 9 -5.17 10.24 -9.64
C THR A 9 -5.58 10.52 -8.19
N TRP A 10 -6.05 9.50 -7.47
CA TRP A 10 -6.27 9.59 -6.03
C TRP A 10 -5.04 9.10 -5.26
N CYS A 11 -4.54 9.92 -4.33
CA CYS A 11 -3.38 9.61 -3.51
C CYS A 11 -3.77 9.49 -2.03
N VAL A 12 -3.17 8.55 -1.32
CA VAL A 12 -3.35 8.34 0.12
C VAL A 12 -2.07 7.83 0.74
N GLU A 13 -1.76 8.32 1.93
CA GLU A 13 -0.59 7.88 2.72
C GLU A 13 -1.08 7.10 3.93
N SER A 14 -0.53 5.90 4.12
CA SER A 14 -0.89 5.06 5.28
C SER A 14 -0.38 5.64 6.61
N GLY A 15 0.72 6.40 6.55
CA GLY A 15 1.46 6.83 7.72
C GLY A 15 2.11 5.66 8.47
N GLY A 16 2.71 5.97 9.61
CA GLY A 16 3.36 5.00 10.47
C GLY A 16 3.73 5.63 11.81
N PRO A 17 4.11 4.80 12.81
CA PRO A 17 4.60 5.30 14.08
C PRO A 17 5.99 5.93 13.92
N GLU A 18 6.43 6.66 14.94
CA GLU A 18 7.80 7.19 15.00
C GLU A 18 8.84 6.05 15.00
N PRO A 19 10.05 6.28 14.44
CA PRO A 19 11.11 5.29 14.42
C PRO A 19 11.41 4.72 15.81
N GLY A 20 11.49 3.39 15.91
CA GLY A 20 11.75 2.69 17.18
C GLY A 20 10.52 2.41 18.04
N VAL A 21 9.31 2.81 17.62
CA VAL A 21 8.07 2.61 18.38
C VAL A 21 7.03 1.84 17.54
N GLY A 22 6.41 0.80 18.12
CA GLY A 22 5.28 0.10 17.49
C GLY A 22 5.64 -0.74 16.26
N CYS A 23 4.70 -0.83 15.31
CA CYS A 23 4.85 -1.62 14.07
C CYS A 23 4.32 -0.83 12.88
N ALA A 24 5.23 -0.43 11.97
CA ALA A 24 4.88 0.29 10.75
C ALA A 24 3.90 -0.47 9.85
N GLY A 25 4.06 -1.80 9.75
CA GLY A 25 3.14 -2.63 8.97
C GLY A 25 1.69 -2.56 9.44
N ARG A 26 1.42 -2.25 10.72
CA ARG A 26 0.05 -2.07 11.21
C ARG A 26 -0.64 -0.86 10.56
N GLY A 27 0.12 0.19 10.22
CA GLY A 27 -0.40 1.36 9.51
C GLY A 27 -0.96 1.01 8.13
N ILE A 28 -0.31 0.10 7.41
CA ILE A 28 -0.75 -0.39 6.10
C ILE A 28 -2.07 -1.15 6.23
N ILE A 29 -2.15 -2.13 7.15
CA ILE A 29 -3.36 -2.92 7.38
C ILE A 29 -4.54 -2.01 7.71
N THR A 30 -4.36 -1.09 8.67
CA THR A 30 -5.42 -0.18 9.09
C THR A 30 -5.86 0.74 7.96
N SER A 31 -4.93 1.27 7.18
CA SER A 31 -5.23 2.19 6.08
C SER A 31 -5.99 1.51 4.94
N ILE A 32 -5.57 0.31 4.53
CA ILE A 32 -6.27 -0.46 3.50
C ILE A 32 -7.68 -0.81 3.97
N ASN A 33 -7.84 -1.35 5.18
CA ASN A 33 -9.16 -1.68 5.71
C ASN A 33 -10.08 -0.46 5.84
N MET A 34 -9.52 0.70 6.18
CA MET A 34 -10.27 1.96 6.25
C MET A 34 -10.73 2.41 4.86
N LEU A 35 -9.86 2.32 3.85
CA LEU A 35 -10.21 2.62 2.45
C LEU A 35 -11.32 1.70 1.94
N GLU A 36 -11.24 0.40 2.24
CA GLU A 36 -12.29 -0.58 1.89
C GLU A 36 -13.61 -0.24 2.57
N SER A 37 -13.58 0.07 3.88
CA SER A 37 -14.78 0.42 4.64
C SER A 37 -15.43 1.73 4.18
N LEU A 38 -14.64 2.62 3.57
CA LEU A 38 -15.12 3.89 3.00
C LEU A 38 -15.52 3.76 1.52
N GLY A 39 -15.51 2.55 0.95
CA GLY A 39 -15.90 2.31 -0.43
C GLY A 39 -14.91 2.82 -1.47
N ALA A 40 -13.65 3.06 -1.11
CA ALA A 40 -12.66 3.66 -2.01
C ALA A 40 -12.30 2.80 -3.24
N TYR A 41 -12.72 1.54 -3.26
CA TYR A 41 -12.51 0.57 -4.34
C TYR A 41 -13.82 0.08 -4.97
N GLU A 42 -14.94 0.73 -4.67
CA GLU A 42 -16.23 0.39 -5.29
C GLU A 42 -16.24 0.75 -6.78
N GLU A 43 -17.04 0.04 -7.57
CA GLU A 43 -17.18 0.31 -9.02
C GLU A 43 -17.66 1.75 -9.32
N SER A 44 -18.34 2.38 -8.37
CA SER A 44 -18.78 3.78 -8.42
C SER A 44 -17.62 4.78 -8.56
N GLU A 45 -16.43 4.40 -8.07
CA GLU A 45 -15.21 5.21 -8.15
C GLU A 45 -14.49 5.08 -9.50
N GLN A 46 -14.90 4.11 -10.34
CA GLN A 46 -14.38 3.88 -11.70
C GLN A 46 -12.84 3.81 -11.76
N LEU A 47 -12.22 3.14 -10.79
CA LEU A 47 -10.78 2.94 -10.76
C LEU A 47 -10.39 1.80 -11.71
N ASP A 48 -9.53 2.10 -12.69
CA ASP A 48 -8.94 1.06 -13.54
C ASP A 48 -7.84 0.28 -12.81
N TYR A 49 -7.06 0.97 -11.97
CA TYR A 49 -5.91 0.41 -11.26
C TYR A 49 -5.76 0.98 -9.85
N ALA A 50 -5.29 0.15 -8.93
CA ALA A 50 -4.85 0.55 -7.60
C ALA A 50 -3.38 0.15 -7.41
N PHE A 51 -2.53 1.12 -7.12
CA PHE A 51 -1.11 0.90 -6.87
C PHE A 51 -0.82 0.96 -5.38
N TYR A 52 -0.15 -0.06 -4.86
CA TYR A 52 0.36 -0.10 -3.50
C TYR A 52 1.88 0.07 -3.54
N ASP A 53 2.38 1.22 -3.10
CA ASP A 53 3.80 1.44 -2.88
C ASP A 53 4.17 0.89 -1.50
N VAL A 54 4.91 -0.22 -1.47
CA VAL A 54 5.18 -0.99 -0.24
C VAL A 54 6.68 -1.12 -0.04
N LEU A 55 7.12 -0.93 1.22
CA LEU A 55 8.50 -1.14 1.62
C LEU A 55 8.94 -2.59 1.35
N GLY A 56 9.98 -2.75 0.54
CA GLY A 56 10.53 -4.06 0.14
C GLY A 56 11.60 -4.62 1.08
N ASP A 57 12.22 -3.79 1.92
CA ASP A 57 13.34 -4.18 2.79
C ASP A 57 12.97 -5.26 3.81
N VAL A 58 11.70 -5.24 4.26
CA VAL A 58 11.17 -6.17 5.26
C VAL A 58 9.78 -6.65 4.87
N VAL A 59 9.62 -7.96 4.75
CA VAL A 59 8.35 -8.58 4.36
C VAL A 59 7.68 -9.21 5.58
N CYS A 60 7.36 -8.39 6.58
CA CYS A 60 6.78 -8.86 7.84
C CYS A 60 5.40 -8.26 8.13
N GLY A 61 4.55 -9.05 8.79
CA GLY A 61 3.26 -8.62 9.32
C GLY A 61 2.37 -7.93 8.28
N GLY A 62 2.25 -6.61 8.39
CA GLY A 62 1.38 -5.80 7.54
C GLY A 62 1.96 -5.40 6.18
N PHE A 63 3.28 -5.43 5.99
CA PHE A 63 3.88 -5.20 4.67
C PHE A 63 3.52 -6.32 3.68
N ALA A 64 3.34 -7.54 4.18
CA ALA A 64 2.91 -8.68 3.39
C ALA A 64 1.37 -8.76 3.20
N MET A 65 0.59 -7.90 3.86
CA MET A 65 -0.87 -7.97 3.84
C MET A 65 -1.47 -7.85 2.43
N PRO A 66 -0.99 -6.94 1.55
CA PRO A 66 -1.54 -6.83 0.20
C PRO A 66 -1.44 -8.14 -0.59
N ILE A 67 -0.35 -8.88 -0.42
CA ILE A 67 -0.11 -10.18 -1.07
C ILE A 67 -0.90 -11.28 -0.37
N ARG A 68 -0.79 -11.36 0.96
CA ARG A 68 -1.37 -12.44 1.77
C ARG A 68 -2.90 -12.46 1.71
N ASP A 69 -3.53 -11.29 1.75
CA ASP A 69 -4.98 -11.14 1.79
C ASP A 69 -5.57 -10.91 0.38
N GLY A 70 -4.76 -11.05 -0.67
CA GLY A 70 -5.18 -10.99 -2.07
C GLY A 70 -5.63 -9.61 -2.55
N LYS A 71 -5.19 -8.54 -1.88
CA LYS A 71 -5.51 -7.15 -2.27
C LYS A 71 -4.75 -6.71 -3.52
N ALA A 72 -3.55 -7.26 -3.73
CA ALA A 72 -2.77 -7.09 -4.94
C ALA A 72 -2.64 -8.43 -5.67
N GLN A 73 -3.09 -8.47 -6.92
CA GLN A 73 -3.02 -9.67 -7.77
C GLN A 73 -1.75 -9.69 -8.64
N GLU A 74 -1.22 -8.52 -8.96
CA GLU A 74 0.01 -8.34 -9.73
C GLU A 74 1.07 -7.70 -8.85
N ILE A 75 2.27 -8.31 -8.84
CA ILE A 75 3.39 -7.86 -8.01
C ILE A 75 4.55 -7.53 -8.95
N TYR A 76 5.00 -6.29 -8.91
CA TYR A 76 6.15 -5.80 -9.66
C TYR A 76 7.26 -5.42 -8.68
N ILE A 77 8.44 -6.03 -8.82
CA ILE A 77 9.61 -5.75 -7.97
C ILE A 77 10.56 -4.85 -8.75
N VAL A 78 10.84 -3.67 -8.21
CA VAL A 78 11.85 -2.76 -8.76
C VAL A 78 13.20 -3.13 -8.16
N CYS A 79 14.16 -3.54 -9.00
CA CYS A 79 15.51 -3.92 -8.59
C CYS A 79 16.58 -3.29 -9.51
N SER A 80 17.84 -3.41 -9.11
CA SER A 80 19.02 -2.95 -9.85
C SER A 80 20.07 -4.06 -9.94
N GLY A 81 21.22 -3.78 -10.58
CA GLY A 81 22.36 -4.70 -10.61
C GLY A 81 23.16 -4.75 -9.30
N GLU A 82 22.75 -4.02 -8.27
CA GLU A 82 23.38 -4.05 -6.95
C GLU A 82 22.94 -5.30 -6.17
N MET A 83 23.86 -5.88 -5.41
CA MET A 83 23.61 -7.15 -4.70
C MET A 83 22.43 -7.08 -3.72
N MET A 84 22.19 -5.91 -3.09
CA MET A 84 21.13 -5.73 -2.09
C MET A 84 19.78 -5.30 -2.67
N ALA A 85 19.66 -5.16 -4.00
CA ALA A 85 18.41 -4.76 -4.63
C ALA A 85 17.41 -5.93 -4.78
N LEU A 86 17.81 -7.14 -4.39
CA LEU A 86 17.03 -8.39 -4.41
C LEU A 86 17.25 -9.18 -3.12
#